data_AF-A0A6B2CRU3-F1
#
_entry.id   AF-A0A6B2CRU3-F1
#
_cell.length_a   1.000
_cell.length_b   1.000
_cell.length_c   1.000
_cell.angle_alpha   90.00
_cell.angle_beta   90.00
_cell.angle_gamma   90.00
#
_symmetry.space_group_name_H-M   'P 1'
#
loop_
_entity.id
_entity.type
_entity.pdbx_description
1 polymer ?
#
loop_
_entity_poly.entity_id
_entity_poly.type
_entity_poly.pdbx_seq_one_letter_code
_entity_poly.pdbx_strand_id
1 'polypeptide(L)'
;MQAFGVNWVKKWLVLRDRLIEIAKVMRRFPWMVEVIRQRPMSILHPYMIEAYAARDDSDVCLSLTSSKTYCAQDGAVRAVKLELEFKRYEVYEEKMREVYRPKGLLAFTMTAREYVRVL
;
A
#
# COMPACT_ATOMS: atom_id res chain seq x y z
N MET A 1 -9.78 -13.11 -36.53
CA MET A 1 -10.50 -13.05 -35.23
C MET A 1 -9.85 -14.03 -34.26
N GLN A 2 -8.99 -13.60 -33.33
CA GLN A 2 -8.63 -14.37 -32.11
C GLN A 2 -7.59 -13.56 -31.28
N ALA A 3 -8.04 -12.47 -30.65
CA ALA A 3 -7.25 -11.75 -29.64
C ALA A 3 -8.05 -11.48 -28.35
N PHE A 4 -9.27 -12.03 -28.25
CA PHE A 4 -10.20 -11.79 -27.14
C PHE A 4 -10.06 -12.76 -25.95
N GLY A 5 -9.13 -13.72 -25.99
CA GLY A 5 -8.96 -14.73 -24.91
C GLY A 5 -7.80 -14.43 -23.95
N VAL A 6 -6.56 -14.43 -24.46
CA VAL A 6 -5.35 -14.46 -23.62
C VAL A 6 -5.14 -13.17 -22.81
N ASN A 7 -5.38 -12.00 -23.40
CA ASN A 7 -5.23 -10.72 -22.71
C ASN A 7 -6.26 -10.53 -21.59
N TRP A 8 -7.46 -11.09 -21.75
CA TRP A 8 -8.49 -11.05 -20.72
C TRP A 8 -8.13 -11.96 -19.53
N VAL A 9 -7.67 -13.19 -19.80
CA VAL A 9 -7.22 -14.12 -18.76
C VAL A 9 -6.06 -13.52 -17.95
N LYS A 10 -5.06 -12.92 -18.61
CA LYS A 10 -3.94 -12.24 -17.92
C LYS A 10 -4.42 -11.12 -16.98
N LYS A 11 -5.30 -10.23 -17.47
CA LYS A 11 -5.86 -9.15 -16.66
C LYS A 11 -6.67 -9.68 -15.47
N TRP A 12 -7.43 -10.75 -15.68
CA TRP A 12 -8.23 -11.36 -14.62
C TRP A 12 -7.39 -12.02 -13.53
N LEU A 13 -6.29 -12.69 -13.91
CA LEU A 13 -5.34 -13.25 -12.95
C LEU A 13 -4.71 -12.15 -12.07
N VAL A 14 -4.26 -11.05 -12.69
CA VAL A 14 -3.72 -9.89 -11.95
C VAL A 14 -4.75 -9.30 -10.98
N LEU A 15 -6.01 -9.15 -11.41
CA LEU A 15 -7.10 -8.68 -10.55
C LEU A 15 -7.33 -9.62 -9.35
N ARG A 16 -7.35 -10.93 -9.60
CA ARG A 16 -7.53 -11.94 -8.56
C ARG A 16 -6.38 -11.90 -7.54
N ASP A 17 -5.15 -11.90 -8.02
CA ASP A 17 -3.96 -11.87 -7.16
C ASP A 17 -3.93 -10.59 -6.32
N ARG A 18 -4.27 -9.45 -6.94
CA ARG A 18 -4.42 -8.17 -6.23
C ARG A 18 -5.44 -8.25 -5.10
N LEU A 19 -6.61 -8.83 -5.34
CA LEU A 19 -7.65 -8.98 -4.31
C LEU A 19 -7.20 -9.89 -3.16
N ILE A 20 -6.45 -10.95 -3.47
CA ILE A 20 -5.88 -11.85 -2.46
C ILE A 20 -4.85 -11.10 -1.60
N GLU A 21 -3.98 -10.29 -2.21
CA GLU A 21 -3.01 -9.46 -1.48
C GLU A 21 -3.70 -8.43 -0.57
N ILE A 22 -4.73 -7.74 -1.08
CA ILE A 22 -5.56 -6.84 -0.27
C ILE A 22 -6.12 -7.60 0.93
N ALA A 23 -6.76 -8.76 0.70
CA ALA A 23 -7.34 -9.55 1.78
C ALA A 23 -6.30 -9.99 2.82
N LYS A 24 -5.08 -10.36 2.41
CA LYS A 24 -3.98 -10.70 3.32
C LYS A 24 -3.55 -9.51 4.17
N VAL A 25 -3.38 -8.33 3.56
CA VAL A 25 -2.99 -7.11 4.26
C VAL A 25 -4.08 -6.67 5.24
N MET A 26 -5.34 -6.69 4.82
CA MET A 26 -6.47 -6.32 5.70
C MET A 26 -6.63 -7.28 6.89
N ARG A 27 -6.30 -8.58 6.72
CA ARG A 27 -6.27 -9.54 7.84
C ARG A 27 -5.11 -9.27 8.80
N ARG A 28 -3.94 -8.87 8.29
CA ARG A 28 -2.77 -8.52 9.10
C ARG A 28 -2.96 -7.21 9.86
N PHE A 29 -3.69 -6.25 9.28
CA PHE A 29 -3.92 -4.93 9.85
C PHE A 29 -5.43 -4.60 9.92
N PRO A 30 -6.16 -5.16 10.90
CA PRO A 30 -7.62 -5.01 10.99
C PRO A 30 -8.11 -3.55 11.02
N TRP A 31 -7.32 -2.63 11.58
CA TRP A 31 -7.64 -1.20 11.63
C TRP A 31 -7.85 -0.59 10.23
N MET A 32 -7.19 -1.12 9.20
CA MET A 32 -7.36 -0.64 7.82
C MET A 32 -8.80 -0.85 7.33
N VAL A 33 -9.44 -1.94 7.76
CA VAL A 33 -10.85 -2.22 7.46
C VAL A 33 -11.76 -1.17 8.07
N GLU A 34 -11.45 -0.72 9.29
CA GLU A 34 -12.21 0.32 9.97
C GLU A 34 -12.09 1.67 9.24
N VAL A 35 -10.88 2.03 8.81
CA VAL A 35 -10.65 3.25 8.01
C VAL A 35 -11.42 3.22 6.69
N ILE A 36 -11.43 2.08 5.99
CA ILE A 36 -12.16 1.90 4.75
C ILE A 36 -13.69 1.94 5.00
N ARG A 37 -14.19 1.34 6.08
CA ARG A 37 -15.63 1.33 6.42
C ARG A 37 -16.14 2.72 6.82
N GLN A 38 -15.39 3.45 7.64
CA GLN A 38 -15.79 4.78 8.12
C GLN A 38 -15.79 5.83 7.01
N ARG A 39 -15.03 5.59 5.95
CA ARG A 39 -14.96 6.47 4.79
C ARG A 39 -15.50 5.68 3.60
N PRO A 40 -16.85 5.55 3.46
CA PRO A 40 -17.45 4.89 2.32
C PRO A 40 -17.03 5.65 1.05
N MET A 41 -15.95 5.20 0.45
CA MET A 41 -15.48 5.70 -0.83
C MET A 41 -16.11 4.80 -1.87
N SER A 42 -17.18 5.29 -2.48
CA SER A 42 -17.93 4.62 -3.54
C SER A 42 -17.08 4.30 -4.79
N ILE A 43 -15.80 4.70 -4.84
CA ILE A 43 -14.97 4.72 -6.06
C ILE A 43 -13.49 4.43 -5.79
N LEU A 44 -13.14 3.52 -4.88
CA LEU A 44 -11.77 2.99 -4.90
C LEU A 44 -11.73 1.68 -5.65
N HIS A 45 -11.28 1.77 -6.91
CA HIS A 45 -10.84 0.61 -7.64
C HIS A 45 -9.71 -0.06 -6.83
N PRO A 46 -9.69 -1.39 -6.65
CA PRO A 46 -8.67 -2.13 -5.90
C PRO A 46 -7.19 -1.81 -6.25
N TYR A 47 -6.96 -1.14 -7.37
CA TYR A 47 -5.64 -0.69 -7.81
C TYR A 47 -5.15 0.61 -7.18
N MET A 48 -6.01 1.38 -6.54
CA MET A 48 -5.65 2.66 -5.90
C MET A 48 -5.30 2.51 -4.42
N ILE A 49 -5.57 1.34 -3.84
CA ILE A 49 -5.21 1.04 -2.46
C ILE A 49 -3.77 0.56 -2.45
N GLU A 50 -2.93 1.24 -1.68
CA GLU A 50 -1.56 0.86 -1.42
C GLU A 50 -1.33 0.82 0.08
N ALA A 51 -0.45 -0.08 0.51
CA ALA A 51 -0.05 -0.16 1.90
C ALA A 51 1.47 -0.19 1.98
N TYR A 52 1.99 0.56 2.93
CA TYR A 52 3.40 0.77 3.16
C TYR A 52 3.73 0.40 4.60
N ALA A 53 4.76 -0.40 4.80
CA ALA A 53 5.28 -0.70 6.13
C ALA A 53 6.68 -0.08 6.26
N ALA A 54 6.94 0.61 7.37
CA ALA A 54 8.29 1.02 7.68
C ALA A 54 9.15 -0.22 7.96
N ARG A 55 10.38 -0.25 7.46
CA ARG A 55 11.30 -1.38 7.64
C ARG A 55 11.71 -1.63 9.09
N ASP A 56 11.65 -0.58 9.92
CA ASP A 56 11.89 -0.66 11.36
C ASP A 56 10.64 -1.12 12.15
N ASP A 57 9.58 -1.54 11.44
CA ASP A 57 8.28 -1.93 11.99
C ASP A 57 7.62 -0.85 12.88
N SER A 58 8.08 0.40 12.77
CA SER A 58 7.64 1.50 13.62
C SER A 58 6.25 2.03 13.26
N ASP A 59 5.88 1.95 11.99
CA ASP A 59 4.55 2.35 11.53
C ASP A 59 4.14 1.59 10.26
N VAL A 60 2.82 1.52 10.08
CA VAL A 60 2.19 0.95 8.88
C VAL A 60 1.15 1.92 8.37
N CYS A 61 1.22 2.22 7.09
CA CYS A 61 0.40 3.23 6.43
C CYS A 61 -0.46 2.62 5.34
N LEU A 62 -1.70 3.08 5.26
CA LEU A 62 -2.67 2.80 4.22
C LEU A 62 -2.87 4.07 3.38
N SER A 63 -2.48 4.01 2.11
CA SER A 63 -2.77 5.03 1.12
C SER A 63 -4.03 4.62 0.35
N LEU A 64 -5.06 5.45 0.44
CA LEU A 64 -6.31 5.24 -0.29
C LEU A 64 -6.35 6.07 -1.57
N THR A 65 -5.61 7.17 -1.60
CA THR A 65 -5.31 8.01 -2.76
C THR A 65 -3.97 8.71 -2.53
N SER A 66 -3.40 9.36 -3.55
CA SER A 66 -2.14 10.11 -3.46
C SER A 66 -2.08 11.16 -2.35
N SER A 67 -3.22 11.61 -1.83
CA SER A 67 -3.31 12.64 -0.78
C SER A 67 -3.95 12.17 0.53
N LYS A 68 -4.50 10.95 0.59
CA LYS A 68 -5.16 10.42 1.79
C LYS A 68 -4.44 9.16 2.26
N THR A 69 -3.45 9.38 3.13
CA THR A 69 -2.75 8.32 3.83
C THR A 69 -3.11 8.31 5.30
N TYR A 70 -3.27 7.11 5.85
CA TYR A 70 -3.50 6.88 7.28
C TYR A 70 -2.39 6.00 7.81
N CYS A 71 -1.73 6.39 8.88
CA CYS A 71 -0.67 5.62 9.48
C CYS A 71 -1.05 5.22 10.90
N ALA A 72 -0.81 3.95 11.23
CA ALA A 72 -0.82 3.44 12.58
C ALA A 72 0.60 3.54 13.15
N GLN A 73 0.76 4.31 14.22
CA GLN A 73 2.00 4.42 14.98
C GLN A 73 1.65 4.29 16.46
N ASP A 74 2.39 3.45 17.20
CA ASP A 74 2.22 3.27 18.64
C ASP A 74 0.77 2.97 19.08
N GLY A 75 0.03 2.23 18.24
CA GLY A 75 -1.38 1.87 18.48
C GLY A 75 -2.42 2.95 18.14
N ALA A 76 -1.99 4.16 17.75
CA ALA A 76 -2.88 5.23 17.32
C ALA A 76 -2.92 5.33 15.78
N VAL A 77 -4.12 5.44 15.22
CA VAL A 77 -4.34 5.64 13.77
C VAL A 77 -4.60 7.11 13.50
N ARG A 78 -3.81 7.72 12.61
CA ARG A 78 -3.93 9.14 12.24
C ARG A 78 -3.82 9.35 10.74
N ALA A 79 -4.53 10.37 10.24
CA ALA A 79 -4.34 10.84 8.87
C ALA A 79 -3.00 11.59 8.78
N VAL A 80 -2.18 11.23 7.79
CA VAL A 80 -0.85 11.81 7.56
C VAL A 80 -0.70 12.12 6.08
N LYS A 81 -0.06 13.24 5.76
CA LYS A 81 0.39 13.52 4.39
C LYS A 81 1.73 12.83 4.17
N LEU A 82 1.69 11.54 3.87
CA LEU A 82 2.89 10.74 3.61
C LEU A 82 3.37 10.98 2.17
N GLU A 83 4.48 11.69 2.01
CA GLU A 83 5.14 11.88 0.73
C GLU A 83 6.29 10.89 0.62
N LEU A 84 6.20 9.95 -0.33
CA LEU A 84 7.21 8.92 -0.57
C LEU A 84 7.84 9.09 -1.95
N GLU A 85 9.14 8.88 -2.02
CA GLU A 85 9.90 8.79 -3.26
C GLU A 85 10.40 7.36 -3.45
N PHE A 86 10.25 6.83 -4.66
CA PHE A 86 10.77 5.51 -5.01
C PHE A 86 12.29 5.51 -4.95
N LYS A 87 12.85 4.47 -4.32
CA LYS A 87 14.30 4.30 -4.19
C LYS A 87 14.82 3.16 -5.07
N ARG A 88 14.26 1.95 -4.91
CA ARG A 88 14.74 0.74 -5.58
C ARG A 88 13.75 -0.41 -5.45
N TYR A 89 13.95 -1.43 -6.28
CA TYR A 89 13.39 -2.76 -6.06
C TYR A 89 14.33 -3.60 -5.20
N GLU A 90 13.76 -4.51 -4.43
CA GLU A 90 14.51 -5.48 -3.62
C GLU A 90 13.78 -6.82 -3.62
N VAL A 91 14.53 -7.93 -3.59
CA VAL A 91 13.95 -9.28 -3.51
C VAL A 91 13.82 -9.69 -2.05
N TYR A 92 12.61 -10.04 -1.63
CA TYR A 92 12.32 -10.57 -0.29
C TYR A 92 11.30 -11.70 -0.39
N GLU A 93 11.60 -12.84 0.24
CA GLU A 93 10.77 -14.07 0.16
C GLU A 93 10.40 -14.40 -1.30
N GLU A 94 11.38 -14.37 -2.20
CA GLU A 94 11.22 -14.66 -3.64
C GLU A 94 10.31 -13.70 -4.41
N LYS A 95 9.88 -12.59 -3.78
CA LYS A 95 9.06 -11.54 -4.41
C LYS A 95 9.83 -10.22 -4.51
N MET A 96 9.61 -9.49 -5.60
CA MET A 96 10.09 -8.12 -5.72
C MET A 96 9.22 -7.18 -4.87
N ARG A 97 9.86 -6.34 -4.07
CA ARG A 97 9.24 -5.28 -3.26
C ARG A 97 9.81 -3.94 -3.68
N GLU A 98 8.94 -2.94 -3.73
CA GLU A 98 9.31 -1.55 -3.97
C GLU A 98 9.69 -0.90 -2.65
N VAL A 99 10.85 -0.26 -2.61
CA VAL A 99 11.38 0.46 -1.45
C VAL A 99 11.28 1.95 -1.71
N TYR A 100 10.78 2.68 -0.73
CA TYR A 100 10.52 4.11 -0.76
C TYR A 100 11.21 4.83 0.39
N ARG A 101 11.44 6.12 0.22
CA ARG A 101 11.95 7.04 1.26
C ARG A 101 11.01 8.22 1.44
N PRO A 102 10.84 8.72 2.68
CA PRO A 102 10.11 9.95 2.93
C PRO A 102 10.71 11.14 2.17
N LYS A 103 9.83 11.98 1.63
CA LYS A 103 10.14 13.23 0.95
C LYS A 103 9.48 14.42 1.67
N GLY A 104 9.88 15.64 1.31
CA GLY A 104 9.27 16.87 1.79
C GLY A 104 9.55 17.11 3.27
N LEU A 105 8.56 17.62 4.01
CA LEU A 105 8.69 17.89 5.45
C LEU A 105 9.02 16.62 6.25
N LEU A 106 8.50 15.46 5.82
CA LEU A 106 8.74 14.19 6.50
C LEU A 106 10.16 13.67 6.30
N ALA A 107 10.85 14.05 5.23
CA ALA A 107 12.25 13.68 5.03
C ALA A 107 13.12 14.17 6.20
N PHE A 108 12.84 15.34 6.77
CA PHE A 108 13.60 15.90 7.89
C PHE A 108 13.39 15.15 9.21
N THR A 109 12.16 14.67 9.47
CA THR A 109 11.82 13.96 10.71
C THR A 109 12.05 12.45 10.63
N MET A 110 12.07 11.88 9.41
CA MET A 110 12.08 10.42 9.16
C MET A 110 13.24 10.02 8.23
N THR A 111 14.35 10.77 8.26
CA THR A 111 15.44 10.75 7.28
C THR A 111 16.06 9.37 7.05
N ALA A 112 16.03 8.50 8.06
CA ALA A 112 16.57 7.15 8.00
C ALA A 112 15.51 6.05 7.75
N ARG A 113 14.21 6.40 7.74
CA ARG A 113 13.15 5.41 7.52
C ARG A 113 13.02 5.06 6.05
N GLU A 114 12.91 3.77 5.79
CA GLU A 114 12.57 3.22 4.49
C GLU A 114 11.24 2.49 4.59
N TYR A 115 10.40 2.71 3.60
CA TYR A 115 9.09 2.09 3.49
C TYR A 115 9.12 1.01 2.43
N VAL A 116 8.53 -0.14 2.71
CA VAL A 116 8.30 -1.18 1.71
C VAL A 116 6.83 -1.19 1.35
N ARG A 117 6.55 -1.26 0.05
CA ARG A 117 5.19 -1.49 -0.42
C ARG A 117 4.81 -2.94 -0.15
N VAL A 118 3.80 -3.13 0.69
CA VAL A 118 3.26 -4.45 1.05
C VAL A 118 1.95 -4.76 0.32
N LEU A 119 1.36 -3.75 -0.31
CA LEU A 119 0.24 -3.83 -1.23
C LEU A 119 0.43 -2.85 -2.39
#